data_AF-A0A2Z6PD93-F1
#
_entry.id   AF-A0A2Z6PD93-F1
#
_cell.length_a   1.000
_cell.length_b   1.000
_cell.length_c   1.000
_cell.angle_alpha   90.00
_cell.angle_beta   90.00
_cell.angle_gamma   90.00
#
_symmetry.space_group_name_H-M   'P 1'
#
loop_
_entity.id
_entity.type
_entity.pdbx_description
1 polymer ?
#
loop_
_entity_poly.entity_id
_entity_poly.type
_entity_poly.pdbx_seq_one_letter_code
_entity_poly.pdbx_strand_id
1 'polypeptide(L)' 'MIWRLLHNRLPTKDNLVAHNIIPLDARFCVTGCGEPETANHLFLSCPFFAPLWTLVRSWIGIAPAVGELLQDHFA' A
#
# COMPACT_ATOMS: atom_id res chain seq x y z
N MET A 1 14.98 3.20 2.17
CA MET A 1 13.52 3.07 2.40
C MET A 1 12.97 1.67 2.07
N ILE A 2 13.53 0.97 1.07
CA ILE A 2 13.13 -0.40 0.67
C ILE A 2 13.19 -1.43 1.82
N TRP A 3 14.18 -1.34 2.72
CA TRP A 3 14.30 -2.24 3.88
C TRP A 3 13.07 -2.22 4.80
N ARG A 4 12.49 -1.04 5.08
CA ARG A 4 11.32 -0.95 5.95
C ARG A 4 10.07 -1.53 5.30
N LEU A 5 9.94 -1.35 3.98
CA LEU A 5 8.87 -1.95 3.18
C LEU A 5 8.97 -3.48 3.19
N LEU A 6 10.15 -4.03 2.89
CA LEU A 6 10.38 -5.49 2.84
C LEU A 6 10.14 -6.18 4.18
N HIS A 7 10.47 -5.52 5.28
CA HIS A 7 10.29 -6.09 6.62
C HIS A 7 8.95 -5.79 7.26
N ASN A 8 7.98 -5.25 6.50
CA ASN A 8 6.70 -4.80 7.03
C ASN A 8 6.87 -3.90 8.29
N ARG A 9 7.90 -3.05 8.28
CA ARG A 9 8.22 -2.11 9.37
C ARG A 9 7.67 -0.72 9.10
N LEU A 10 6.69 -0.60 8.22
CA LEU A 10 5.93 0.62 8.10
C LEU A 10 4.90 0.66 9.22
N PRO A 11 4.66 1.83 9.85
CA PRO A 11 3.66 1.97 10.88
C PRO A 11 2.24 2.00 10.27
N THR A 12 1.92 1.01 9.44
CA THR A 12 0.58 0.77 8.90
C THR A 12 -0.29 0.13 9.96
N LYS A 13 -1.59 0.42 9.94
CA LYS A 13 -2.49 -0.10 10.96
C LYS A 13 -2.57 -1.63 10.97
N ASP A 14 -2.39 -2.31 9.84
CA ASP A 14 -2.30 -3.78 9.81
C ASP A 14 -1.14 -4.31 10.66
N ASN A 15 0.03 -3.68 10.60
CA ASN A 15 1.17 -4.03 11.45
C ASN A 15 0.91 -3.71 12.92
N LEU A 16 0.29 -2.57 13.22
CA LEU A 16 -0.05 -2.22 14.59
C LEU A 16 -1.03 -3.21 15.21
N VAL A 17 -2.01 -3.71 14.44
CA VAL A 17 -2.90 -4.80 14.86
C VAL A 17 -2.13 -6.10 15.07
N ALA A 18 -1.24 -6.48 14.15
CA ALA A 18 -0.43 -7.69 14.27
C ALA A 18 0.45 -7.69 15.54
N HIS A 19 0.85 -6.51 16.01
CA HIS A 19 1.60 -6.30 17.24
C HIS A 19 0.72 -6.04 18.47
N ASN A 20 -0.62 -6.14 18.36
CA ASN A 20 -1.59 -5.87 19.43
C ASN A 20 -1.48 -4.46 20.04
N ILE A 21 -1.04 -3.47 19.26
CA ILE A 21 -0.93 -2.07 19.69
C ILE A 21 -2.28 -1.36 19.59
N ILE A 22 -3.09 -1.71 18.58
CA ILE A 22 -4.43 -1.16 18.35
C ILE A 22 -5.44 -2.30 18.16
N PRO A 23 -6.74 -2.07 18.43
CA PRO A 23 -7.77 -3.08 18.22
C PRO A 23 -8.03 -3.33 16.72
N LEU A 24 -8.55 -4.52 16.40
CA LEU A 24 -8.73 -4.99 15.02
C LEU A 24 -9.70 -4.10 14.21
N ASP A 25 -10.70 -3.53 14.85
CA ASP A 25 -11.68 -2.61 14.27
C ASP A 25 -11.04 -1.28 13.84
N ALA A 26 -9.91 -0.89 14.42
CA ALA A 26 -9.17 0.31 14.05
C ALA A 26 -8.26 0.13 12.82
N ARG A 27 -8.27 -1.04 12.16
CA ARG A 27 -7.33 -1.39 11.06
C ARG A 27 -7.55 -0.66 9.74
N PHE A 28 -8.68 0.02 9.58
CA PHE A 28 -9.09 0.58 8.29
C PHE A 28 -8.27 1.80 7.87
N CYS A 29 -8.14 1.98 6.56
CA CYS A 29 -7.39 3.05 5.92
C CYS A 29 -7.79 4.43 6.44
N VAL A 30 -6.78 5.27 6.75
CA VAL A 30 -6.98 6.65 7.21
C VAL A 30 -7.84 7.51 6.28
N THR A 31 -7.93 7.17 5.00
CA THR A 31 -8.75 7.91 4.02
C THR A 31 -10.24 7.57 4.14
N GLY A 32 -10.61 6.57 4.93
CA GLY A 32 -11.99 6.12 5.09
C GLY A 32 -12.53 5.31 3.91
N CYS A 33 -11.68 4.80 3.02
CA CYS A 33 -12.12 4.02 1.86
C CYS A 33 -12.57 2.57 2.18
N GLY A 34 -12.71 2.20 3.45
CA GLY A 34 -13.25 0.91 3.89
C GLY A 34 -12.27 -0.27 3.87
N GLU A 35 -11.12 -0.15 3.19
CA GLU A 35 -10.11 -1.21 3.11
C GLU A 35 -9.13 -1.17 4.30
N PRO A 36 -8.52 -2.31 4.69
CA PRO A 36 -7.44 -2.32 5.68
C PRO A 36 -6.23 -1.48 5.24
N GLU A 37 -5.65 -0.74 6.18
CA GLU A 37 -4.45 0.04 5.92
C GLU A 37 -3.21 -0.87 5.90
N THR A 38 -2.85 -1.33 4.71
CA THR A 38 -1.62 -2.07 4.42
C THR A 38 -0.68 -1.24 3.55
N ALA A 39 0.60 -1.61 3.49
CA ALA A 39 1.55 -0.94 2.58
C ALA A 39 1.10 -1.03 1.11
N ASN A 40 0.68 -2.21 0.67
CA ASN A 40 0.18 -2.40 -0.70
C ASN A 40 -1.03 -1.52 -0.98
N HIS A 41 -1.99 -1.47 -0.06
CA HIS A 41 -3.14 -0.59 -0.20
C HIS A 41 -2.70 0.87 -0.31
N LEU A 42 -1.90 1.39 0.63
CA LEU A 42 -1.47 2.79 0.63
C LEU A 42 -0.71 3.19 -0.64
N PHE A 43 0.15 2.32 -1.17
CA PHE A 43 1.01 2.67 -2.30
C PHE A 43 0.43 2.30 -3.67
N LEU A 44 -0.45 1.31 -3.77
CA LEU A 44 -0.82 0.73 -5.06
C LEU A 44 -2.32 0.76 -5.35
N SER A 45 -3.18 0.74 -4.33
CA SER A 45 -4.62 0.45 -4.53
C SER A 45 -5.56 1.45 -3.85
N CYS A 46 -5.06 2.28 -2.93
CA CYS A 46 -5.88 3.27 -2.25
C CYS A 46 -6.36 4.31 -3.27
N PRO A 47 -7.68 4.54 -3.41
CA PRO A 47 -8.22 5.47 -4.40
C PRO A 47 -7.72 6.90 -4.21
N PHE A 48 -7.30 7.26 -2.99
CA PHE A 48 -6.74 8.55 -2.68
C PHE A 48 -5.23 8.63 -2.96
N PHE A 49 -4.45 7.63 -2.52
CA PHE A 49 -2.98 7.69 -2.60
C PHE A 49 -2.40 7.11 -3.89
N ALA A 50 -3.08 6.17 -4.56
CA ALA A 50 -2.57 5.57 -5.80
C ALA A 50 -2.34 6.61 -6.91
N PRO A 51 -3.24 7.58 -7.17
CA PRO A 51 -2.98 8.65 -8.14
C PRO A 51 -1.77 9.52 -7.74
N LEU A 52 -1.64 9.86 -6.44
CA LEU A 52 -0.50 10.61 -5.93
C LEU A 52 0.81 9.86 -6.18
N TRP A 53 0.81 8.54 -5.98
CA TRP A 53 2.01 7.73 -6.16
C TRP A 53 2.40 7.54 -7.62
N THR A 54 1.43 7.52 -8.52
CA THR A 54 1.68 7.60 -9.97
C THR A 54 2.36 8.94 -10.33
N LEU A 55 1.88 10.06 -9.78
CA LEU A 55 2.50 11.38 -10.03
C LEU A 55 3.93 11.44 -9.50
N VAL A 56 4.19 10.92 -8.29
CA VAL A 56 5.55 10.91 -7.73
C VAL A 56 6.48 10.01 -8.54
N ARG A 57 6.03 8.84 -9.01
CA ARG A 57 6.82 7.98 -9.91
C ARG A 57 7.18 8.69 -11.21
N SER A 58 6.20 9.37 -11.82
CA SER A 58 6.42 10.18 -13.02
C SER A 58 7.44 11.29 -12.76
N TRP A 59 7.34 12.00 -11.63
CA TRP A 59 8.26 13.07 -11.26
C TRP A 59 9.71 12.60 -11.05
N ILE A 60 9.90 11.41 -10.47
CA ILE A 60 11.22 10.82 -10.21
C ILE A 60 11.79 10.13 -11.48
N GLY A 61 11.02 10.06 -12.57
CA GLY A 61 11.44 9.38 -13.80
C GLY A 61 11.42 7.85 -13.68
N ILE A 62 10.68 7.30 -12.72
CA ILE A 62 10.45 5.86 -12.62
C ILE A 62 9.37 5.50 -13.64
N ALA A 63 9.78 4.92 -14.76
CA ALA A 63 8.85 4.37 -15.73
C ALA A 63 7.94 3.32 -15.04
N PRO A 64 6.64 3.27 -15.36
CA PRO A 64 5.80 2.17 -14.89
C PRO A 64 6.46 0.87 -15.36
N ALA A 65 6.85 0.01 -14.42
CA ALA A 65 7.23 -1.35 -14.77
C ALA A 65 6.02 -1.93 -15.52
N VAL A 66 6.23 -2.33 -16.78
CA VAL A 66 5.20 -2.96 -17.61
C VAL A 66 4.74 -4.23 -16.89
N GLY A 67 3.69 -4.07 -16.09
CA GLY A 67 2.97 -5.12 -15.38
C GLY A 67 1.83 -5.68 -16.22
N GLU A 68 1.87 -5.48 -17.53
CA GLU A 68 0.88 -6.00 -18.49
C GLU A 68 1.12 -7.48 -18.83
N LEU A 69 1.75 -8.23 -17.92
CA LEU A 69 2.00 -9.68 -18.10
C LEU A 69 1.74 -10.51 -16.84
N LEU A 70 1.27 -9.90 -15.73
CA LEU A 70 0.89 -10.63 -14.52
C LEU A 70 -0.64 -10.71 -14.29
N GLN A 71 -1.44 -10.20 -15.23
CA GLN A 71 -2.90 -10.42 -15.22
C GLN A 71 -3.34 -11.68 -15.97
N ASP A 72 -2.43 -12.41 -16.62
CA ASP A 72 -2.73 -13.66 -17.36
C ASP A 72 -2.50 -14.96 -16.55
N HIS A 73 -2.19 -14.88 -15.24
CA HIS A 73 -1.83 -16.06 -14.45
C HIS A 73 -2.70 -16.35 -13.21
N PHE A 74 -3.83 -15.69 -13.05
CA PHE A 74 -4.86 -16.10 -12.09
C PHE A 74 -6.18 -16.40 -12.83
N ALA A 75 -6.16 -17.51 -13.56
CA ALA A 75 -7.34 -18.30 -13.86
C ALA A 75 -7.63 -19.24 -12.68
#